data_AF-A0A8G1J442-F1
#
_entry.id   AF-A0A8G1J442-F1
#
_cell.length_a   1.000
_cell.length_b   1.000
_cell.length_c   1.000
_cell.angle_alpha   90.00
_cell.angle_beta   90.00
_cell.angle_gamma   90.00
#
_symmetry.space_group_name_H-M   'P 1'
#
loop_
_entity.id
_entity.type
_entity.pdbx_description
1 polymer ?
#
loop_
_entity_poly.entity_id
_entity_poly.type
_entity_poly.pdbx_seq_one_letter_code
_entity_poly.pdbx_strand_id
1 'polypeptide(L)'
;MSTELERAIGRVVEGTRHWSPARWSSRAGAMHTLVQALADIAADAEGQPRRPVPRLPNDLQLPDQLQVIGLDLLECDLTPEQRDAAERAITTARAAIF
;
A
#
# COMPACT_ATOMS: atom_id res chain seq x y z
N MET A 1 0.89 -1.93 21.03
CA MET A 1 2.14 -1.34 20.49
C MET A 1 2.05 -1.45 18.98
N SER A 2 2.16 -0.34 18.25
CA SER A 2 2.09 -0.36 16.78
C SER A 2 3.20 -1.25 16.19
N THR A 3 2.88 -2.05 15.17
CA THR A 3 3.84 -2.94 14.49
C THR A 3 4.74 -2.13 13.55
N GLU A 4 5.93 -2.65 13.19
CA GLU A 4 6.81 -1.97 12.20
C GLU A 4 6.11 -1.76 10.85
N LEU A 5 5.29 -2.73 10.42
CA LEU A 5 4.49 -2.65 9.21
C LEU A 5 3.48 -1.49 9.24
N GLU A 6 2.73 -1.34 10.34
CA GLU A 6 1.79 -0.23 10.53
C GLU A 6 2.49 1.13 10.46
N ARG A 7 3.65 1.27 11.13
CA ARG A 7 4.47 2.49 11.05
C ARG A 7 4.94 2.76 9.62
N ALA A 8 5.35 1.72 8.89
CA ALA A 8 5.83 1.84 7.53
C ALA A 8 4.73 2.33 6.57
N ILE A 9 3.52 1.77 6.68
CA ILE A 9 2.33 2.21 5.93
C ILE A 9 2.00 3.66 6.28
N GLY A 10 1.89 3.99 7.58
CA GLY A 10 1.56 5.34 8.03
C GLY A 10 2.54 6.40 7.52
N ARG A 11 3.85 6.10 7.47
CA ARG A 11 4.86 7.01 6.91
C ARG A 11 4.66 7.29 5.43
N VAL A 12 4.18 6.32 4.65
CA VAL A 12 3.91 6.52 3.22
C VAL A 12 2.64 7.34 3.02
N VAL A 13 1.56 7.03 3.74
CA VAL A 13 0.29 7.77 3.69
C VAL A 13 0.50 9.23 4.07
N GLU A 14 1.06 9.50 5.26
CA GLU A 14 1.25 10.87 5.75
C GLU A 14 2.26 11.65 4.89
N GLY A 15 3.27 10.97 4.34
CA GLY A 15 4.26 11.60 3.46
C GLY A 15 3.72 11.98 2.08
N THR A 16 2.53 11.51 1.68
CA THR A 16 1.99 11.70 0.32
C THR A 16 0.61 12.35 0.27
N ARG A 17 -0.16 12.34 1.36
CA ARG A 17 -1.54 12.93 1.44
C ARG A 17 -1.66 14.39 0.99
N HIS A 18 -0.57 15.15 1.05
CA HIS A 18 -0.55 16.58 0.75
C HIS A 18 0.00 16.90 -0.66
N TRP A 19 0.24 15.88 -1.48
CA TRP A 19 0.89 16.07 -2.78
C TRP A 19 -0.07 16.61 -3.83
N SER A 20 0.45 17.50 -4.69
CA SER A 20 -0.29 18.04 -5.83
C SER A 20 -0.36 17.01 -6.98
N PRO A 21 -1.31 17.17 -7.93
CA PRO A 21 -1.40 16.31 -9.11
C PRO A 21 -0.09 16.21 -9.92
N ALA A 22 0.64 17.33 -10.07
CA ALA A 22 1.90 17.35 -10.80
C ALA A 22 2.98 16.48 -10.15
N ARG A 23 3.01 16.41 -8.81
CA ARG A 23 3.97 15.55 -8.09
C ARG A 23 3.60 14.06 -8.22
N TRP A 24 2.32 13.76 -8.34
CA TRP A 24 1.79 12.41 -8.52
C TRP A 24 2.10 11.81 -9.88
N SER A 25 2.13 12.59 -10.98
CA SER A 25 2.06 12.01 -12.33
C SER A 25 3.12 10.92 -12.62
N SER A 26 4.36 11.09 -12.15
CA SER A 26 5.44 10.12 -12.34
C SER A 26 5.52 9.03 -11.26
N ARG A 27 4.74 9.14 -10.18
CA ARG A 27 4.83 8.32 -8.96
C ARG A 27 3.58 7.48 -8.70
N ALA A 28 2.47 7.86 -9.32
CA ALA A 28 1.17 7.23 -9.12
C ALA A 28 1.16 5.75 -9.50
N GLY A 29 1.92 5.36 -10.52
CA GLY A 29 2.11 3.96 -10.88
C GLY A 29 2.77 3.14 -9.76
N ALA A 30 3.84 3.65 -9.16
CA ALA A 30 4.52 2.97 -8.06
C ALA A 30 3.63 2.82 -6.82
N MET A 31 2.84 3.85 -6.50
CA MET A 31 1.89 3.78 -5.40
C MET A 31 0.74 2.80 -5.69
N HIS A 32 0.18 2.81 -6.91
CA HIS A 32 -0.87 1.85 -7.26
C HIS A 32 -0.35 0.40 -7.23
N THR A 33 0.87 0.15 -7.70
CA THR A 33 1.54 -1.15 -7.56
C THR A 33 1.71 -1.56 -6.11
N LEU A 34 2.07 -0.63 -5.21
CA LEU A 34 2.12 -0.90 -3.77
C LEU A 34 0.75 -1.32 -3.25
N VAL A 35 -0.29 -0.54 -3.53
CA VAL A 35 -1.66 -0.82 -3.08
C VAL A 35 -2.12 -2.20 -3.57
N GLN A 36 -1.86 -2.53 -4.85
CA GLN A 36 -2.17 -3.85 -5.40
C GLN A 36 -1.43 -4.96 -4.65
N ALA A 37 -0.12 -4.80 -4.42
CA ALA A 37 0.68 -5.81 -3.76
C ALA A 37 0.19 -6.09 -2.33
N LEU A 38 -0.19 -5.06 -1.57
CA LEU A 38 -0.75 -5.23 -0.23
C LEU A 38 -2.14 -5.88 -0.27
N ALA A 39 -2.98 -5.52 -1.24
CA ALA A 39 -4.29 -6.14 -1.42
C ALA A 39 -4.19 -7.63 -1.79
N ASP A 40 -3.22 -8.01 -2.63
CA ASP A 40 -2.97 -9.40 -2.99
C ASP A 40 -2.50 -10.23 -1.78
N ILE A 41 -1.65 -9.65 -0.93
CA ILE A 41 -1.19 -10.31 0.31
C ILE A 41 -2.36 -10.50 1.29
N ALA A 42 -3.20 -9.48 1.46
CA ALA A 42 -4.40 -9.59 2.29
C ALA A 42 -5.34 -10.69 1.77
N ALA A 43 -5.61 -10.70 0.46
CA ALA A 43 -6.42 -11.74 -0.17
C ALA A 43 -5.85 -13.15 0.05
N ASP A 44 -4.53 -13.32 -0.10
CA ASP A 44 -3.88 -14.60 0.15
C ASP A 44 -3.99 -15.04 1.62
N ALA A 45 -3.84 -14.10 2.57
CA ALA A 45 -3.96 -14.37 4.01
C ALA A 45 -5.39 -14.79 4.41
N GLU A 46 -6.40 -14.21 3.75
CA GLU A 46 -7.81 -14.52 3.98
C GLU A 46 -8.32 -15.72 3.16
N GLY A 47 -7.47 -16.32 2.31
CA GLY A 47 -7.88 -17.38 1.38
C GLY A 47 -8.87 -16.92 0.31
N GLN A 48 -8.88 -15.63 -0.01
CA GLN A 48 -9.73 -15.01 -1.02
C GLN A 48 -9.04 -14.93 -2.40
N PRO A 49 -9.80 -14.89 -3.50
CA PRO A 49 -9.22 -14.64 -4.82
C PRO A 49 -8.61 -13.24 -4.88
N ARG A 50 -7.39 -13.14 -5.41
CA ARG A 50 -6.77 -11.84 -5.75
C ARG A 50 -7.63 -11.10 -6.77
N ARG A 51 -7.80 -9.80 -6.56
CA ARG A 51 -8.60 -8.92 -7.43
C ARG A 51 -7.82 -7.67 -7.77
N PRO A 52 -7.96 -7.13 -9.00
CA PRO A 52 -7.35 -5.87 -9.35
C PRO A 52 -7.96 -4.74 -8.51
N VAL A 53 -7.11 -3.95 -7.86
CA VAL A 53 -7.50 -2.72 -7.17
C VAL A 53 -7.88 -1.69 -8.23
N PRO A 54 -9.11 -1.15 -8.20
CA PRO A 54 -9.56 -0.17 -9.17
C PRO A 54 -8.64 1.06 -9.22
N ARG A 55 -8.33 1.50 -10.44
CA ARG A 55 -7.66 2.78 -10.65
C ARG A 55 -8.70 3.89 -10.72
N LEU A 56 -8.70 4.76 -9.72
CA LEU A 56 -9.64 5.87 -9.66
C LEU A 56 -9.28 6.97 -10.68
N PRO A 57 -10.22 7.85 -11.07
CA PRO A 57 -10.01 8.83 -12.14
C PRO A 57 -8.90 9.86 -11.88
N ASN A 58 -8.46 10.02 -10.63
CA ASN A 58 -7.34 10.88 -10.27
C ASN A 58 -6.45 10.22 -9.21
N ASP A 59 -5.22 10.72 -9.12
CA ASP A 59 -4.16 10.13 -8.30
C ASP A 59 -4.16 10.62 -6.84
N LEU A 60 -4.97 11.62 -6.53
CA LEU A 60 -5.02 12.21 -5.18
C LEU A 60 -5.61 11.24 -4.14
N GLN A 61 -6.34 10.23 -4.61
CA GLN A 61 -6.97 9.21 -3.76
C GLN A 61 -6.05 8.03 -3.45
N LEU A 62 -4.85 7.97 -4.05
CA LEU A 62 -3.92 6.85 -3.83
C LEU A 62 -3.47 6.68 -2.36
N PRO A 63 -3.21 7.75 -1.57
CA PRO A 63 -2.93 7.61 -0.14
C PRO A 63 -4.10 7.02 0.64
N ASP A 64 -5.33 7.38 0.28
CA ASP A 64 -6.53 6.86 0.94
C ASP A 64 -6.73 5.38 0.59
N GLN A 65 -6.50 4.99 -0.66
CA GLN A 65 -6.51 3.57 -1.06
C GLN A 65 -5.45 2.76 -0.31
N LEU A 66 -4.24 3.32 -0.14
CA LEU A 66 -3.20 2.68 0.67
C LEU A 66 -3.61 2.58 2.14
N GLN A 67 -4.28 3.60 2.68
CA GLN A 67 -4.73 3.57 4.07
C GLN A 67 -5.79 2.48 4.30
N VAL A 68 -6.79 2.36 3.42
CA VAL A 68 -7.82 1.32 3.52
C VAL A 68 -7.20 -0.07 3.42
N ILE A 69 -6.47 -0.35 2.34
CA ILE A 69 -5.85 -1.67 2.15
C ILE A 69 -4.82 -1.99 3.23
N GLY A 70 -4.09 -0.98 3.71
CA GLY A 70 -3.14 -1.13 4.80
C GLY A 70 -3.81 -1.49 6.12
N LEU A 71 -4.99 -0.95 6.41
CA LEU A 71 -5.77 -1.33 7.58
C LEU A 71 -6.30 -2.76 7.44
N ASP A 72 -6.88 -3.13 6.29
CA ASP A 72 -7.37 -4.50 6.02
C ASP A 72 -6.23 -5.52 6.19
N LEU A 73 -5.04 -5.22 5.66
CA LEU A 73 -3.85 -6.07 5.80
C LEU A 73 -3.42 -6.24 7.27
N LEU A 74 -3.53 -5.18 8.08
CA LEU A 74 -3.14 -5.24 9.50
C LEU A 74 -4.13 -6.04 10.36
N GLU A 75 -5.36 -6.23 9.88
CA GLU A 75 -6.35 -7.10 10.51
C GLU A 75 -6.17 -8.59 10.13
N CYS A 76 -5.39 -8.89 9.09
CA CYS A 76 -5.07 -10.25 8.67
C CYS A 76 -4.05 -10.94 9.60
N ASP A 77 -4.18 -12.26 9.79
CA ASP A 77 -3.16 -13.08 10.44
C ASP A 77 -2.07 -13.48 9.45
N LEU A 78 -1.10 -12.57 9.25
CA LEU A 78 -0.02 -12.75 8.28
C LEU A 78 1.02 -13.76 8.74
N THR A 79 1.40 -14.67 7.85
CA THR A 79 2.62 -15.48 8.05
C THR A 79 3.87 -14.59 8.02
N PRO A 80 5.01 -15.05 8.57
CA PRO A 80 6.28 -14.32 8.47
C PRO A 80 6.66 -13.97 7.02
N GLU A 81 6.43 -14.88 6.07
CA GLU A 81 6.75 -14.68 4.66
C GLU A 81 5.89 -13.59 4.02
N GLN A 82 4.60 -13.54 4.37
CA GLN A 82 3.66 -12.50 3.92
C GLN A 82 4.02 -11.13 4.51
N ARG A 83 4.41 -11.09 5.79
CA ARG A 83 4.90 -9.87 6.44
C ARG A 83 6.16 -9.34 5.73
N ASP A 84 7.13 -10.20 5.50
CA ASP A 84 8.36 -9.82 4.78
C ASP A 84 8.05 -9.35 3.35
N ALA A 85 7.07 -9.97 2.68
CA ALA A 85 6.64 -9.55 1.35
C ALA A 85 6.03 -8.14 1.37
N ALA A 86 5.18 -7.83 2.36
CA ALA A 86 4.61 -6.50 2.54
C ALA A 86 5.70 -5.45 2.82
N GLU A 87 6.66 -5.76 3.68
CA GLU A 87 7.78 -4.86 4.00
C GLU A 87 8.68 -4.59 2.77
N ARG A 88 8.96 -5.63 1.97
CA ARG A 88 9.67 -5.48 0.70
C ARG A 88 8.90 -4.61 -0.28
N ALA A 89 7.60 -4.83 -0.44
CA ALA A 89 6.76 -4.03 -1.33
C ALA A 89 6.78 -2.54 -0.93
N ILE A 90 6.64 -2.25 0.37
CA ILE A 90 6.73 -0.88 0.91
C ILE A 90 8.11 -0.28 0.65
N THR A 91 9.19 -1.03 0.88
CA THR A 91 10.56 -0.56 0.65
C THR A 91 10.81 -0.21 -0.82
N THR A 92 10.40 -1.09 -1.74
CA THR A 92 10.49 -0.85 -3.18
C THR A 92 9.68 0.37 -3.60
N ALA A 93 8.45 0.49 -3.12
CA ALA A 93 7.60 1.64 -3.45
C ALA A 93 8.18 2.95 -2.91
N ARG A 94 8.71 2.95 -1.68
CA ARG A 94 9.35 4.12 -1.10
C ARG A 94 10.51 4.62 -1.94
N ALA A 95 11.37 3.73 -2.44
CA ALA A 95 12.50 4.09 -3.29
C ALA A 95 12.07 4.68 -4.66
N ALA A 96 10.86 4.39 -5.12
CA ALA A 96 10.31 4.93 -6.38
C ALA A 96 9.48 6.21 -6.17
N ILE A 97 8.96 6.42 -4.97
CA ILE A 97 8.04 7.53 -4.63
C ILE A 97 8.82 8.72 -4.05
N PHE A 98 9.74 8.48 -3.11
CA PHE A 98 10.48 9.51 -2.39
C PHE A 98 11.90 9.65 -2.94
#